data_AF-A0A954CL69-F1
#
_entry.id   AF-A0A954CL69-F1
#
_cell.length_a   1.000
_cell.length_b   1.000
_cell.length_c   1.000
_cell.angle_alpha   90.00
_cell.angle_beta   90.00
_cell.angle_gamma   90.00
#
_symmetry.space_group_name_H-M   'P 1'
#
loop_
_entity.id
_entity.type
_entity.pdbx_description
1 polymer ?
#
loop_
_entity_poly.entity_id
_entity_poly.type
_entity_poly.pdbx_seq_one_letter_code
_entity_poly.pdbx_strand_id
1 'polypeptide(L)'
;MSNYVAYASQSTPQLRPSLAAFIQMMRAWLKDYPELNRLLEGEEHTDRMILWATIDAVDDFNATPPLVGFTFDQIPVSILKYGVANVLMESLLFFSVRNSLAYSDGGTNVNIDKTPQLMQLRQLMSASYEDKKMRYKVAVNISRGYDSVPSEYFVISGFYGAW
;
A
#
# COMPACT_ATOMS: atom_id res chain seq x y z
N MET A 1 27.21 16.44 -12.47
CA MET A 1 27.41 16.79 -11.05
C MET A 1 26.18 17.60 -10.63
N SER A 2 25.14 16.91 -10.15
CA SER A 2 24.79 16.76 -8.72
C SER A 2 23.82 17.86 -8.26
N ASN A 3 22.52 17.59 -8.44
CA ASN A 3 21.44 18.31 -7.77
C ASN A 3 20.63 17.28 -6.95
N TYR A 4 21.25 16.76 -5.90
CA TYR A 4 20.62 15.85 -4.92
C TYR A 4 20.90 16.32 -3.49
N VAL A 5 20.66 17.59 -3.18
CA VAL A 5 20.71 18.05 -1.77
C VAL A 5 19.69 19.16 -1.54
N ALA A 6 18.43 18.79 -1.26
CA ALA A 6 17.47 19.69 -0.59
C ALA A 6 16.25 18.90 -0.06
N TYR A 7 16.44 17.97 0.87
CA TYR A 7 15.31 17.36 1.62
C TYR A 7 15.51 17.35 3.14
N ALA A 8 16.46 18.12 3.66
CA ALA A 8 16.67 18.23 5.11
C ALA A 8 16.33 19.66 5.56
N SER A 9 15.08 19.89 5.98
CA SER A 9 14.68 20.86 7.04
C SER A 9 13.24 21.38 6.90
N GLN A 10 12.21 20.54 6.95
CA GLN A 10 10.87 21.01 7.32
C GLN A 10 10.19 20.01 8.28
N SER A 11 10.15 20.43 9.55
CA SER A 11 9.21 20.06 10.63
C SER A 11 8.36 18.80 10.47
N THR A 12 8.49 17.86 11.40
CA THR A 12 7.54 16.75 11.57
C THR A 12 6.19 17.27 12.09
N PRO A 13 5.15 17.29 11.26
CA PRO A 13 3.91 16.62 11.60
C PRO A 13 3.45 15.78 10.38
N GLN A 14 3.77 14.49 10.43
CA GLN A 14 3.53 13.49 9.38
C GLN A 14 4.43 13.69 8.15
N LEU A 15 5.60 13.04 8.14
CA LEU A 15 6.42 12.84 6.94
C LEU A 15 5.54 12.17 5.87
N ARG A 16 4.99 12.96 4.96
CA ARG A 16 4.45 12.46 3.69
C ARG A 16 5.64 12.31 2.77
N PRO A 17 6.18 11.10 2.57
CA PRO A 17 7.31 10.92 1.67
C PRO A 17 6.87 11.33 0.27
N SER A 18 7.72 12.05 -0.47
CA SER A 18 7.55 12.15 -1.91
C SER A 18 7.50 10.74 -2.50
N LEU A 19 6.87 10.57 -3.66
CA LEU A 19 6.76 9.26 -4.31
C LEU A 19 8.11 8.52 -4.43
N ALA A 20 9.18 9.26 -4.76
CA ALA A 20 10.53 8.72 -4.79
C ALA A 20 11.03 8.25 -3.41
N ALA A 21 10.80 9.04 -2.35
CA ALA A 21 11.15 8.64 -0.99
C ALA A 21 10.32 7.45 -0.50
N PHE A 22 9.06 7.33 -0.95
CA PHE A 22 8.21 6.19 -0.65
C PHE A 22 8.72 4.91 -1.30
N ILE A 23 9.15 4.97 -2.56
CA ILE A 23 9.76 3.82 -3.26
C ILE A 23 11.00 3.33 -2.51
N GLN A 24 11.90 4.24 -2.11
CA GLN A 24 13.09 3.89 -1.33
C GLN A 24 12.73 3.31 0.04
N MET A 25 11.71 3.85 0.71
CA MET A 25 11.20 3.29 1.96
C MET A 25 10.61 1.89 1.76
N MET A 26 9.88 1.64 0.66
CA MET A 26 9.35 0.31 0.34
C MET A 26 10.47 -0.70 0.11
N ARG A 27 11.51 -0.32 -0.63
CA ARG A 27 12.71 -1.12 -0.83
C ARG A 27 13.39 -1.48 0.50
N ALA A 28 13.58 -0.48 1.36
CA ALA A 28 14.15 -0.70 2.69
C ALA A 28 13.25 -1.59 3.58
N TRP A 29 11.94 -1.45 3.45
CA TRP A 29 10.97 -2.22 4.23
C TRP A 29 10.90 -3.69 3.78
N LEU A 30 10.92 -3.94 2.47
CA LEU A 30 11.02 -5.28 1.87
C LEU A 30 12.41 -5.91 2.07
N LYS A 31 13.42 -5.10 2.40
CA LYS A 31 14.83 -5.48 2.45
C LYS A 31 15.35 -6.00 1.10
N ASP A 32 14.82 -5.44 0.01
CA ASP A 32 15.23 -5.77 -1.34
C ASP A 32 16.51 -5.01 -1.69
N TYR A 33 17.65 -5.56 -1.25
CA TYR A 33 18.98 -5.06 -1.56
C TYR A 33 19.79 -6.14 -2.26
N PRO A 34 20.60 -5.79 -3.28
CA PRO A 34 21.42 -6.77 -4.02
C PRO A 34 22.33 -7.62 -3.11
N GLU A 35 22.83 -7.02 -2.04
CA GLU A 35 23.69 -7.67 -1.04
C GLU A 35 22.99 -8.72 -0.17
N LEU A 36 21.66 -8.65 -0.04
CA LEU A 36 20.85 -9.60 0.71
C LEU A 36 20.24 -10.69 -0.18
N ASN A 37 20.16 -10.45 -1.50
CA ASN A 37 19.61 -11.36 -2.48
C ASN A 37 20.63 -12.43 -2.89
N ARG A 38 20.96 -13.35 -1.96
CA ARG A 38 21.98 -14.40 -2.20
C ARG A 38 21.66 -15.39 -3.33
N LEU A 39 20.39 -15.46 -3.74
CA LEU A 39 19.88 -16.40 -4.74
C LEU A 39 19.39 -15.71 -6.03
N LEU A 40 19.37 -14.37 -6.07
CA LEU A 40 18.98 -13.59 -7.24
C LEU A 40 20.12 -12.63 -7.60
N GLU A 41 20.49 -12.54 -8.87
CA GLU A 41 21.43 -11.51 -9.32
C GLU A 41 20.71 -10.15 -9.38
N GLY A 42 20.95 -9.30 -8.38
CA GLY A 42 20.46 -7.92 -8.34
C GLY A 42 19.24 -7.71 -7.44
N GLU A 43 18.32 -6.85 -7.89
CA GLU A 43 17.11 -6.44 -7.16
C GLU A 43 15.92 -7.30 -7.60
N GLU A 44 15.11 -7.76 -6.65
CA GLU A 44 13.90 -8.53 -6.95
C GLU A 44 12.81 -7.64 -7.57
N HIS A 45 12.77 -6.36 -7.16
CA HIS A 45 11.83 -5.36 -7.65
C HIS A 45 12.51 -4.08 -8.10
N THR A 46 12.34 -3.75 -9.38
CA THR A 46 12.77 -2.45 -9.90
C THR A 46 11.92 -1.31 -9.32
N ASP A 47 12.50 -0.10 -9.19
CA ASP A 47 11.77 1.10 -8.76
C ASP A 47 10.50 1.35 -9.57
N ARG A 48 10.53 1.04 -10.87
CA ARG A 48 9.36 1.15 -11.75
C ARG A 48 8.25 0.18 -11.35
N MET A 49 8.56 -1.05 -10.96
CA MET A 49 7.55 -2.02 -10.49
C MET A 49 6.90 -1.55 -9.19
N ILE A 50 7.69 -1.00 -8.27
CA ILE A 50 7.18 -0.44 -7.01
C ILE A 50 6.26 0.76 -7.30
N LEU A 51 6.60 1.59 -8.29
CA LEU A 51 5.75 2.69 -8.74
C LEU A 51 4.40 2.21 -9.27
N TRP A 52 4.39 1.22 -10.18
CA TRP A 52 3.15 0.65 -10.71
C TRP A 52 2.28 0.05 -9.60
N ALA A 53 2.89 -0.73 -8.71
CA ALA A 53 2.20 -1.30 -7.55
C ALA A 53 1.64 -0.22 -6.61
N THR A 54 2.28 0.96 -6.54
CA THR A 54 1.76 2.11 -5.78
C THR A 54 0.50 2.68 -6.42
N ILE A 55 0.47 2.81 -7.74
CA ILE A 55 -0.71 3.28 -8.48
C ILE A 55 -1.88 2.30 -8.26
N ASP A 56 -1.63 1.00 -8.42
CA ASP A 56 -2.64 -0.05 -8.24
C ASP A 56 -3.17 -0.08 -6.80
N ALA A 57 -2.31 0.10 -5.80
CA ALA A 57 -2.72 0.15 -4.40
C ALA A 57 -3.58 1.39 -4.07
N VAL A 58 -3.29 2.54 -4.68
CA VAL A 58 -4.13 3.75 -4.54
C VAL A 58 -5.48 3.54 -5.23
N ASP A 59 -5.50 2.92 -6.41
CA ASP A 59 -6.72 2.61 -7.13
C ASP A 59 -7.61 1.63 -6.36
N ASP A 60 -7.06 0.51 -5.87
CA ASP A 60 -7.78 -0.45 -5.02
C ASP A 60 -8.36 0.23 -3.77
N PHE A 61 -7.57 1.09 -3.13
CA PHE A 61 -8.03 1.83 -1.97
C PHE A 61 -9.24 2.70 -2.33
N ASN A 62 -9.23 3.39 -3.47
CA ASN A 62 -10.34 4.25 -3.91
C ASN A 62 -11.55 3.47 -4.42
N ALA A 63 -11.34 2.32 -5.06
CA ALA A 63 -12.37 1.43 -5.58
C ALA A 63 -13.13 0.69 -4.46
N THR A 64 -12.51 0.49 -3.30
CA THR A 64 -13.18 -0.12 -2.14
C THR A 64 -14.21 0.86 -1.56
N PRO A 65 -15.48 0.48 -1.32
CA PRO A 65 -16.46 1.37 -0.70
C PRO A 65 -16.07 1.83 0.72
N PRO A 66 -16.41 3.06 1.15
CA PRO A 66 -17.00 4.16 0.38
C PRO A 66 -16.06 4.66 -0.73
N LEU A 67 -16.64 4.95 -1.90
CA LEU A 67 -15.92 5.48 -3.06
C LEU A 67 -15.54 6.93 -2.77
N VAL A 68 -14.24 7.17 -2.67
CA VAL A 68 -13.67 8.49 -2.39
C VAL A 68 -12.41 8.61 -3.22
N GLY A 69 -12.18 9.77 -3.84
CA GLY A 69 -11.00 10.02 -4.67
C GLY A 69 -9.81 10.47 -3.83
N PHE A 70 -9.21 9.56 -3.04
CA PHE A 70 -8.00 9.90 -2.31
C PHE A 70 -6.78 9.91 -3.24
N THR A 71 -5.95 10.95 -3.11
CA THR A 71 -4.62 10.97 -3.74
C THR A 71 -3.62 10.20 -2.88
N PHE A 72 -2.49 9.80 -3.47
CA PHE A 72 -1.36 9.15 -2.78
C PHE A 72 -1.03 9.80 -1.41
N ASP A 73 -0.93 11.13 -1.37
CA ASP A 73 -0.54 11.87 -0.16
C ASP A 73 -1.59 11.88 0.97
N GLN A 74 -2.83 11.47 0.66
CA GLN A 74 -3.93 11.46 1.61
C GLN A 74 -4.11 10.09 2.28
N ILE A 75 -3.54 9.04 1.70
CA ILE A 75 -3.61 7.69 2.26
C ILE A 75 -2.49 7.51 3.29
N PRO A 76 -2.78 6.99 4.49
CA PRO A 76 -1.73 6.73 5.48
C PRO A 76 -0.68 5.77 4.94
N VAL A 77 0.60 6.15 5.08
CA VAL A 77 1.76 5.35 4.67
C VAL A 77 1.70 3.92 5.25
N SER A 78 1.22 3.77 6.48
CA SER A 78 1.09 2.47 7.15
C SER A 78 0.09 1.53 6.48
N ILE A 79 -0.87 2.04 5.71
CA ILE A 79 -1.85 1.27 4.95
C ILE A 79 -1.29 1.02 3.55
N LEU A 80 -0.79 2.09 2.91
CA LEU A 80 -0.27 2.03 1.56
C LEU A 80 0.89 1.03 1.41
N LYS A 81 1.79 0.96 2.40
CA LYS A 81 2.88 -0.05 2.40
C LYS A 81 2.37 -1.48 2.25
N TYR A 82 1.27 -1.85 2.94
CA TYR A 82 0.71 -3.19 2.84
C TYR A 82 0.02 -3.42 1.49
N GLY A 83 -0.68 -2.41 0.95
CA GLY A 83 -1.28 -2.49 -0.38
C GLY A 83 -0.24 -2.74 -1.47
N VAL A 84 0.84 -1.94 -1.48
CA VAL A 84 1.93 -2.09 -2.45
C VAL A 84 2.61 -3.45 -2.31
N ALA A 85 2.87 -3.89 -1.08
CA ALA A 85 3.45 -5.20 -0.84
C ALA A 85 2.59 -6.36 -1.36
N ASN A 86 1.26 -6.27 -1.21
CA ASN A 86 0.33 -7.28 -1.70
C ASN A 86 0.37 -7.41 -3.23
N VAL A 87 0.39 -6.28 -3.95
CA VAL A 87 0.47 -6.25 -5.42
C VAL A 87 1.82 -6.81 -5.89
N LEU A 88 2.92 -6.42 -5.23
CA LEU A 88 4.25 -6.95 -5.56
C LEU A 88 4.33 -8.47 -5.34
N MET A 89 3.86 -8.98 -4.20
CA MET A 89 3.84 -10.42 -3.92
C MET A 89 2.95 -11.19 -4.90
N GLU A 90 1.84 -10.61 -5.33
CA GLU A 90 0.99 -11.21 -6.35
C GLU A 90 1.74 -11.36 -7.69
N SER A 91 2.48 -10.34 -8.10
CA SER A 91 3.32 -10.42 -9.30
C SER A 91 4.39 -11.53 -9.20
N LEU A 92 4.99 -11.73 -8.03
CA LEU A 92 5.96 -12.80 -7.77
C LEU A 92 5.32 -14.18 -7.79
N LEU A 93 4.09 -14.30 -7.27
CA LEU A 93 3.34 -15.55 -7.33
C LEU A 93 3.06 -15.95 -8.78
N PHE A 94 2.61 -15.01 -9.61
CA PHE A 94 2.41 -15.27 -11.03
C PHE A 94 3.71 -15.67 -11.74
N PHE A 95 4.83 -15.03 -11.40
CA PHE A 95 6.14 -15.42 -11.92
C PHE A 95 6.53 -16.84 -11.51
N SER A 96 6.37 -17.18 -10.22
CA SER A 96 6.76 -18.48 -9.67
C SER A 96 5.91 -19.61 -10.25
N VAL A 97 4.60 -19.41 -10.37
CA VAL A 97 3.68 -20.39 -10.98
C VAL A 97 4.03 -20.63 -12.45
N ARG A 98 4.29 -19.56 -13.21
CA ARG A 98 4.67 -19.65 -14.63
C ARG A 98 6.02 -20.35 -14.85
N ASN A 99 6.92 -20.27 -13.88
CA ASN A 99 8.28 -20.82 -13.96
C ASN A 99 8.47 -22.06 -13.07
N SER A 100 7.37 -22.67 -12.60
CA SER A 100 7.46 -23.88 -11.79
C SER A 100 7.79 -25.08 -12.69
N LEU A 101 8.95 -25.70 -12.44
CA LEU A 101 9.35 -26.97 -13.07
C LEU A 101 9.53 -28.00 -11.96
N ALA A 102 8.66 -29.01 -11.92
CA ALA A 102 8.82 -30.14 -11.02
C ALA A 102 9.86 -31.11 -11.62
N TYR A 103 11.09 -31.07 -11.09
CA TYR A 103 12.14 -32.03 -11.44
C TYR A 103 12.32 -33.05 -10.32
N SER A 104 12.21 -34.34 -10.67
CA SER A 104 12.43 -35.46 -9.76
C SER A 104 13.46 -36.38 -10.40
N ASP A 105 14.61 -36.56 -9.75
CA ASP A 105 15.66 -37.48 -10.20
C ASP A 105 16.09 -38.40 -9.06
N GLY A 106 16.10 -39.71 -9.34
CA GLY A 106 16.67 -40.73 -8.46
C GLY A 106 16.11 -40.85 -7.05
N GLY A 107 14.93 -40.30 -6.75
CA GLY A 107 14.33 -40.31 -5.40
C GLY A 107 14.67 -39.09 -4.54
N THR A 108 15.45 -38.14 -5.06
CA THR A 108 15.70 -36.82 -4.46
C THR A 108 14.80 -35.78 -5.12
N ASN A 109 13.84 -35.25 -4.35
CA ASN A 109 13.00 -34.14 -4.78
C ASN A 109 13.64 -32.82 -4.30
N VAL A 110 14.21 -32.05 -5.23
CA VAL A 110 14.73 -30.71 -4.93
C VAL A 110 13.62 -29.70 -5.22
N ASN A 111 12.81 -29.41 -4.20
CA ASN A 111 11.74 -28.43 -4.33
C ASN A 111 12.26 -27.03 -3.96
N ILE A 112 12.65 -26.25 -4.97
CA ILE A 112 13.07 -24.84 -4.82
C ILE A 112 11.83 -23.91 -4.74
N ASP A 113 10.62 -24.47 -4.84
CA ASP A 113 9.41 -23.68 -4.97
C ASP A 113 9.03 -22.96 -3.66
N LYS A 114 9.11 -21.62 -3.68
CA LYS A 114 8.71 -20.73 -2.58
C LYS A 114 7.23 -20.36 -2.65
N THR A 115 6.50 -20.81 -3.67
CA THR A 115 5.09 -20.45 -3.91
C THR A 115 4.19 -20.68 -2.68
N PRO A 116 4.25 -21.83 -1.96
CA PRO A 116 3.38 -22.03 -0.80
C PRO A 116 3.61 -21.01 0.33
N GLN A 117 4.88 -20.65 0.57
CA GLN A 117 5.27 -19.68 1.60
C GLN A 117 4.84 -18.26 1.22
N LEU A 118 5.01 -17.89 -0.06
CA LEU A 118 4.56 -16.61 -0.60
C LEU A 118 3.03 -16.48 -0.56
N MET A 119 2.29 -17.55 -0.89
CA MET A 119 0.83 -17.57 -0.81
C MET A 119 0.36 -17.35 0.63
N GLN A 120 0.96 -18.03 1.60
CA GLN A 120 0.62 -17.88 3.01
C GLN A 120 0.91 -16.46 3.52
N LEU A 121 2.07 -15.90 3.17
CA LEU A 121 2.43 -14.53 3.55
C LEU A 121 1.49 -13.50 2.92
N ARG A 122 1.17 -13.65 1.63
CA ARG A 122 0.20 -12.77 0.94
C ARG A 122 -1.15 -12.80 1.62
N GLN A 123 -1.64 -13.98 2.01
CA GLN A 123 -2.94 -14.09 2.69
C GLN A 123 -2.97 -13.34 4.02
N LEU A 124 -1.89 -13.44 4.82
CA LEU A 124 -1.76 -12.71 6.08
C LEU A 124 -1.70 -11.18 5.87
N MET A 125 -0.93 -10.73 4.88
CA MET A 125 -0.79 -9.31 4.57
C MET A 125 -2.06 -8.72 3.97
N SER A 126 -2.76 -9.47 3.11
CA SER A 126 -4.05 -9.08 2.54
C SER A 126 -5.10 -8.91 3.63
N ALA A 127 -5.22 -9.86 4.56
CA ALA A 127 -6.13 -9.74 5.70
C ALA A 127 -5.82 -8.49 6.56
N SER A 128 -4.54 -8.23 6.82
CA SER A 128 -4.11 -7.05 7.58
C SER A 128 -4.37 -5.74 6.85
N TYR A 129 -4.24 -5.73 5.52
CA TYR A 129 -4.49 -4.58 4.67
C TYR A 129 -5.97 -4.24 4.62
N GLU A 130 -6.84 -5.23 4.37
CA GLU A 130 -8.30 -5.05 4.33
C GLU A 130 -8.85 -4.53 5.66
N ASP A 131 -8.41 -5.10 6.79
CA ASP A 131 -8.83 -4.65 8.13
C ASP A 131 -8.41 -3.19 8.39
N LYS A 132 -7.17 -2.81 8.07
CA LYS A 132 -6.69 -1.43 8.22
C LYS A 132 -7.44 -0.45 7.29
N LYS A 133 -7.64 -0.84 6.03
CA LYS A 133 -8.36 -0.06 5.01
C LYS A 133 -9.80 0.20 5.49
N MET A 134 -10.50 -0.84 5.91
CA MET A 134 -11.87 -0.74 6.42
C MET A 134 -11.96 0.14 7.66
N ARG A 135 -11.12 -0.09 8.68
CA ARG A 135 -11.13 0.72 9.92
C ARG A 135 -10.85 2.19 9.63
N TYR A 136 -9.89 2.48 8.75
CA TYR A 136 -9.56 3.85 8.40
C TYR A 136 -10.71 4.53 7.65
N LYS A 137 -11.30 3.87 6.65
CA LYS A 137 -12.43 4.46 5.90
C LYS A 137 -13.67 4.66 6.77
N VAL A 138 -13.96 3.73 7.67
CA VAL A 138 -15.03 3.90 8.67
C VAL A 138 -14.74 5.08 9.57
N ALA A 139 -13.52 5.22 10.09
CA ALA A 139 -13.13 6.36 10.92
C ALA A 139 -13.26 7.70 10.17
N VAL A 140 -12.87 7.77 8.89
CA VAL A 140 -13.03 8.97 8.07
C VAL A 140 -14.50 9.26 7.76
N ASN A 141 -15.31 8.23 7.52
CA ASN A 141 -16.74 8.44 7.29
C ASN A 141 -17.44 8.96 8.55
N ILE A 142 -17.10 8.39 9.71
CA ILE A 142 -17.60 8.85 11.01
C ILE A 142 -17.16 10.29 11.27
N SER A 143 -15.88 10.63 11.06
CA SER A 143 -15.40 11.99 11.30
C SER A 143 -16.08 13.03 10.42
N ARG A 144 -16.43 12.67 9.17
CA ARG A 144 -17.23 13.53 8.29
C ARG A 144 -18.68 13.68 8.75
N GLY A 145 -19.26 12.66 9.38
CA GLY A 145 -20.60 12.73 9.97
C GLY A 145 -20.72 13.65 11.18
N TYR A 146 -19.62 13.90 11.91
CA TYR A 146 -19.58 14.79 13.08
C TYR A 146 -19.50 16.28 12.74
N ASP A 147 -19.24 16.65 11.48
CA ASP A 147 -18.97 18.04 11.07
C ASP A 147 -20.22 18.93 11.02
N SER A 148 -21.40 18.34 10.74
CA SER A 148 -22.68 19.04 10.89
C SER A 148 -23.87 18.08 10.82
N VAL A 149 -24.74 18.12 11.82
CA VAL A 149 -26.14 17.67 11.68
C VAL A 149 -26.98 18.94 11.52
N PRO A 150 -27.47 19.28 10.31
CA PRO A 150 -28.40 20.39 10.17
C PRO A 150 -29.66 20.05 10.96
N SER A 151 -29.83 20.73 12.09
CA SER A 151 -31.06 20.64 12.88
C SER A 151 -32.20 21.21 12.05
N GLU A 152 -33.31 20.48 11.93
CA GLU A 152 -34.53 20.96 11.28
C GLU A 152 -35.03 22.28 11.91
N TYR A 153 -34.68 22.54 13.18
CA TYR A 153 -34.97 23.80 13.87
C TYR A 153 -34.21 25.02 13.33
N PHE A 154 -33.12 24.83 12.57
CA PHE A 154 -32.41 25.94 11.92
C PHE A 154 -33.29 26.61 10.85
N VAL A 155 -34.05 25.82 10.10
CA VAL A 155 -34.96 26.32 9.05
C VAL A 155 -36.18 27.02 9.66
N ILE A 156 -36.67 26.54 10.80
CA ILE A 156 -37.86 27.09 11.47
C ILE A 156 -37.52 28.40 12.23
N SER A 157 -36.35 28.48 12.86
CA SER A 157 -35.95 29.67 13.64
C SER A 157 -35.50 30.87 12.79
N GLY A 158 -35.10 30.66 11.52
CA GLY A 158 -34.72 31.74 10.61
C GLY A 158 -35.87 32.61 10.10
N PHE A 159 -37.13 32.16 10.23
CA PHE A 159 -38.30 32.91 9.72
C PHE A 159 -38.89 33.90 10.73
N TYR A 160 -38.48 33.86 12.01
CA TYR A 160 -39.00 34.74 13.08
C TYR A 160 -38.02 35.85 13.52
N GLY A 161 -36.88 36.02 12.84
CA GLY A 161 -35.86 37.03 13.19
C GLY A 161 -35.96 38.38 12.47
N ALA A 162 -37.03 38.62 11.69
CA ALA A 162 -37.21 39.86 10.93
C ALA A 162 -38.57 40.51 11.27
N TRP A 163 -38.65 41.12 12.45
CA TRP A 163 -39.64 42.14 12.80
C TRP A 163 -38.97 43.21 13.65
#